data_AF-A0A7R9TNG3-F1
#
_entry.id   AF-A0A7R9TNG3-F1
#
_cell.length_a   1.000
_cell.length_b   1.000
_cell.length_c   1.000
_cell.angle_alpha   90.00
_cell.angle_beta   90.00
_cell.angle_gamma   90.00
#
_symmetry.space_group_name_H-M   'P 1'
#
loop_
_entity.id
_entity.type
_entity.pdbx_description
1 polymer ?
#
loop_
_entity_poly.entity_id
_entity_poly.type
_entity_poly.pdbx_seq_one_letter_code
_entity_poly.pdbx_strand_id
1 'polypeptide(L)'
;TTTTTTPKSKSTSIDSAAALKHLIALTGGDALYAAALGTYDLSIAYLVGQHASMDPGEYVADLRALQDAPPDLRNAEIDRRLGRHESCVTHLLKGGDVEGACEVAAKRRLFPHALATAKTLALDAATSAAELKKTSATADADAAAPSSDDVATLVAKAYASQLSDERKHEDAAVALLSVGDHEGALRAYRDALCWRPALALAGRMGLSKNARRDIAEELCEALSSFDPSAASRVASEHLGDVDRAVDLCCAAREWRGATRLA
;
A
#
# COMPACT_ATOMS: atom_id res chain seq x y z
N THR A 1 54.49 -25.37 -40.86
CA THR A 1 54.23 -23.95 -40.54
C THR A 1 52.81 -23.61 -40.94
N THR A 2 51.86 -23.82 -40.03
CA THR A 2 50.44 -23.54 -40.22
C THR A 2 50.16 -22.12 -39.75
N THR A 3 49.86 -21.21 -40.67
CA THR A 3 49.43 -19.83 -40.36
C THR A 3 47.94 -19.82 -40.06
N THR A 4 47.59 -19.80 -38.78
CA THR A 4 46.24 -19.55 -38.27
C THR A 4 45.84 -18.12 -38.64
N THR A 5 44.90 -17.97 -39.58
CA THR A 5 44.28 -16.67 -39.89
C THR A 5 42.93 -16.62 -39.18
N THR A 6 42.89 -15.96 -38.03
CA THR A 6 41.65 -15.63 -37.31
C THR A 6 40.88 -14.56 -38.09
N PRO A 7 39.58 -14.75 -38.39
CA PRO A 7 38.77 -13.70 -39.00
C PRO A 7 38.41 -12.66 -37.93
N LYS A 8 38.86 -11.42 -38.16
CA LYS A 8 38.55 -10.24 -37.35
C LYS A 8 37.07 -9.91 -37.53
N SER A 9 36.24 -10.20 -36.52
CA SER A 9 34.83 -9.80 -36.50
C SER A 9 34.73 -8.28 -36.51
N LYS A 10 34.22 -7.69 -37.59
CA LYS A 10 33.89 -6.26 -37.65
C LYS A 10 32.70 -6.00 -36.72
N SER A 11 32.96 -5.54 -35.51
CA SER A 11 31.93 -4.89 -34.69
C SER A 11 31.51 -3.62 -35.43
N THR A 12 30.31 -3.58 -35.99
CA THR A 12 29.67 -2.35 -36.45
C THR A 12 29.42 -1.48 -35.22
N SER A 13 30.42 -0.69 -34.81
CA SER A 13 30.23 0.31 -33.75
C SER A 13 29.33 1.40 -34.31
N ILE A 14 28.04 1.29 -34.06
CA ILE A 14 27.08 2.35 -34.34
C ILE A 14 27.53 3.55 -33.50
N ASP A 15 27.78 4.69 -34.15
CA ASP A 15 28.10 5.93 -33.45
C ASP A 15 26.89 6.36 -32.62
N SER A 16 27.06 6.39 -31.30
CA SER A 16 25.98 6.70 -30.35
C SER A 16 25.46 8.13 -30.55
N ALA A 17 26.31 9.06 -30.98
CA ALA A 17 25.90 10.43 -31.28
C ALA A 17 25.03 10.51 -32.54
N ALA A 18 25.36 9.74 -33.59
CA ALA A 18 24.55 9.65 -34.80
C ALA A 18 23.20 8.99 -34.50
N ALA A 19 23.19 7.88 -33.75
CA ALA A 19 21.97 7.20 -33.34
C ALA A 19 21.04 8.10 -32.53
N LEU A 20 21.57 8.91 -31.62
CA LEU A 20 20.80 9.83 -30.78
C LEU A 20 20.16 10.96 -31.61
N LYS A 21 20.89 11.53 -32.59
CA LYS A 21 20.31 12.51 -33.53
C LYS A 21 19.16 11.92 -34.35
N HIS A 22 19.33 10.69 -34.84
CA HIS A 22 18.27 9.99 -35.57
C HIS A 22 17.06 9.71 -34.68
N LEU A 23 17.26 9.32 -33.42
CA LEU A 23 16.18 9.12 -32.46
C LEU A 23 15.42 10.43 -32.16
N ILE A 24 16.12 11.53 -31.91
CA ILE A 24 15.50 12.84 -31.71
C ILE A 24 14.64 13.24 -32.90
N ALA A 25 15.12 13.00 -34.12
CA ALA A 25 14.36 13.30 -35.34
C ALA A 25 13.08 12.44 -35.48
N LEU A 26 13.03 11.25 -34.87
CA LEU A 26 11.89 10.35 -34.94
C LEU A 26 10.86 10.55 -33.83
N THR A 27 11.31 10.77 -32.58
CA THR A 27 10.43 10.83 -31.40
C THR A 27 10.18 12.24 -30.89
N GLY A 28 11.02 13.20 -31.26
CA GLY A 28 11.08 14.54 -30.65
C GLY A 28 11.97 14.59 -29.41
N GLY A 29 12.51 15.78 -29.13
CA GLY A 29 13.44 16.04 -28.03
C GLY A 29 12.83 15.83 -26.64
N ASP A 30 11.62 16.36 -26.41
CA ASP A 30 10.93 16.31 -25.12
C ASP A 30 10.59 14.88 -24.68
N ALA A 31 10.06 14.08 -25.61
CA ALA A 31 9.73 12.69 -25.35
C ALA A 31 10.99 11.86 -25.07
N LEU A 32 12.08 12.12 -25.80
CA LEU A 32 13.34 11.42 -25.59
C LEU A 32 14.00 11.81 -24.26
N TYR A 33 13.92 13.09 -23.87
CA TYR A 33 14.41 13.56 -22.58
C TYR A 33 13.61 12.95 -21.41
N ALA A 34 12.29 12.91 -21.53
CA ALA A 34 11.43 12.22 -20.56
C ALA A 34 11.77 10.71 -20.46
N ALA A 35 12.00 10.04 -21.59
CA ALA A 35 12.45 8.65 -21.60
C ALA A 35 13.82 8.46 -20.95
N ALA A 36 14.76 9.38 -21.18
CA ALA A 36 16.09 9.39 -20.58
C ALA A 36 16.03 9.59 -19.06
N LEU A 37 15.22 10.54 -18.58
CA LEU A 37 14.95 10.69 -17.14
C LEU A 37 14.44 9.39 -16.52
N GLY A 38 13.59 8.66 -17.25
CA GLY A 38 13.06 7.37 -16.82
C GLY A 38 14.07 6.23 -16.72
N THR A 39 15.34 6.44 -17.08
CA THR A 39 16.45 5.51 -16.82
C THR A 39 17.12 5.75 -15.46
N TYR A 40 16.74 6.83 -14.77
CA TYR A 40 17.32 7.31 -13.51
C TYR A 40 18.81 7.72 -13.59
N ASP A 41 19.43 7.68 -14.78
CA ASP A 41 20.77 8.19 -15.03
C ASP A 41 20.70 9.64 -15.55
N LEU A 42 21.04 10.58 -14.66
CA LEU A 42 21.06 12.01 -14.96
C LEU A 42 22.08 12.35 -16.07
N SER A 43 23.11 11.52 -16.26
CA SER A 43 24.13 11.71 -17.30
C SER A 43 23.52 11.51 -18.70
N ILE A 44 22.69 10.48 -18.86
CA ILE A 44 21.99 10.22 -20.12
C ILE A 44 20.97 11.33 -20.39
N ALA A 45 20.23 11.77 -19.36
CA ALA A 45 19.31 12.88 -19.49
C ALA A 45 20.02 14.18 -19.91
N TYR A 46 21.18 14.49 -19.32
CA TYR A 46 22.00 15.63 -19.71
C TYR A 46 22.45 15.56 -21.18
N LEU A 47 22.94 14.40 -21.63
CA LEU A 47 23.37 14.20 -23.02
C LEU A 47 22.21 14.40 -24.00
N VAL A 48 21.03 13.87 -23.67
CA VAL A 48 19.83 14.07 -24.50
C VAL A 48 19.44 15.54 -24.52
N GLY A 49 19.42 16.22 -23.37
CA GLY A 49 19.10 17.65 -23.28
C GLY A 49 20.02 18.53 -24.13
N GLN A 50 21.32 18.22 -24.16
CA GLN A 50 22.30 18.93 -24.98
C GLN A 50 22.02 18.81 -26.49
N HIS A 51 21.48 17.68 -26.94
CA HIS A 51 21.22 17.41 -28.35
C HIS A 51 19.77 17.67 -28.78
N ALA A 52 18.83 17.76 -27.83
CA ALA A 52 17.39 17.93 -28.05
C ALA A 52 16.96 19.38 -28.33
N SER A 53 17.91 20.32 -28.45
CA SER A 53 17.62 21.76 -28.61
C SER A 53 16.74 22.35 -27.50
N MET A 54 16.81 21.77 -26.29
CA MET A 54 16.17 22.31 -25.08
C MET A 54 16.97 23.48 -24.50
N ASP A 55 16.30 24.34 -23.74
CA ASP A 55 16.93 25.49 -23.10
C ASP A 55 17.94 25.05 -22.03
N PRO A 56 19.25 25.35 -22.19
CA PRO A 56 20.29 24.91 -21.24
C PRO A 56 20.15 25.43 -19.83
N GLY A 57 19.47 26.56 -19.64
CA GLY A 57 19.19 27.07 -18.30
C GLY A 57 18.19 26.21 -17.53
N GLU A 58 17.17 25.70 -18.24
CA GLU A 58 16.05 24.98 -17.64
C GLU A 58 16.45 23.55 -17.28
N TYR A 59 16.89 22.75 -18.26
CA TYR A 59 17.20 21.34 -17.98
C TYR A 59 18.42 21.16 -17.05
N VAL A 60 19.39 22.08 -17.07
CA VAL A 60 20.55 22.00 -16.16
C VAL A 60 20.15 22.36 -14.73
N ALA A 61 19.30 23.37 -14.54
CA ALA A 61 18.77 23.70 -13.21
C ALA A 61 17.93 22.54 -12.65
N ASP A 62 17.10 21.93 -13.50
CA ASP A 62 16.28 20.77 -13.14
C ASP A 62 17.12 19.56 -12.74
N LEU A 63 18.14 19.21 -13.53
CA LEU A 63 19.01 18.07 -13.23
C LEU A 63 19.81 18.29 -11.94
N ARG A 64 20.21 19.54 -11.64
CA ARG A 64 20.86 19.88 -10.36
C ARG A 64 19.90 19.72 -9.19
N ALA A 65 18.68 20.24 -9.30
CA ALA A 65 17.66 20.07 -8.27
C ALA A 65 17.35 18.59 -8.00
N LEU A 66 17.31 17.76 -9.05
CA LEU A 66 17.19 16.31 -8.91
C LEU A 66 18.43 15.70 -8.26
N GLN A 67 19.64 16.13 -8.63
CA GLN A 67 20.89 15.60 -8.09
C GLN A 67 21.04 15.83 -6.59
N ASP A 68 20.55 16.96 -6.07
CA ASP A 68 20.62 17.32 -4.66
C ASP A 68 19.68 16.48 -3.78
N ALA A 69 18.66 15.85 -4.35
CA ALA A 69 17.71 15.01 -3.62
C ALA A 69 18.26 13.60 -3.32
N PRO A 70 17.83 12.95 -2.21
CA PRO A 70 18.15 11.55 -1.94
C PRO A 70 17.77 10.62 -3.10
N PRO A 71 18.50 9.53 -3.35
CA PRO A 71 18.35 8.74 -4.57
C PRO A 71 16.93 8.18 -4.77
N ASP A 72 16.30 7.66 -3.73
CA ASP A 72 14.94 7.11 -3.82
C ASP A 72 13.89 8.22 -4.03
N LEU A 73 13.99 9.33 -3.31
CA LEU A 73 13.09 10.48 -3.45
C LEU A 73 13.27 11.17 -4.82
N ARG A 74 14.49 11.23 -5.33
CA ARG A 74 14.80 11.70 -6.69
C ARG A 74 14.10 10.85 -7.74
N ASN A 75 14.22 9.52 -7.63
CA ASN A 75 13.57 8.62 -8.57
C ASN A 75 12.05 8.73 -8.47
N ALA A 76 11.50 8.92 -7.26
CA ALA A 76 10.08 9.18 -7.07
C ALA A 76 9.60 10.48 -7.73
N GLU A 77 10.36 11.57 -7.62
CA GLU A 77 10.07 12.84 -8.28
C GLU A 77 10.10 12.71 -9.81
N ILE A 78 11.10 11.99 -10.34
CA ILE A 78 11.18 11.66 -11.77
C ILE A 78 9.94 10.87 -12.19
N ASP A 79 9.59 9.80 -11.48
CA ASP A 79 8.43 8.97 -11.82
C ASP A 79 7.10 9.74 -11.72
N ARG A 80 7.01 10.68 -10.77
CA ARG A 80 5.86 11.59 -10.64
C ARG A 80 5.70 12.46 -11.88
N ARG A 81 6.79 13.05 -12.38
CA ARG A 81 6.80 13.86 -13.62
C ARG A 81 6.47 13.03 -14.86
N LEU A 82 6.95 11.79 -14.92
CA LEU A 82 6.69 10.86 -16.03
C LEU A 82 5.31 10.21 -15.98
N GLY A 83 4.51 10.45 -14.93
CA GLY A 83 3.21 9.81 -14.73
C GLY A 83 3.28 8.33 -14.36
N ARG A 84 4.46 7.82 -14.00
CA ARG A 84 4.69 6.42 -13.58
C ARG A 84 4.34 6.25 -12.11
N HIS A 85 3.05 6.31 -11.80
CA HIS A 85 2.57 6.39 -10.42
C HIS A 85 2.89 5.15 -9.56
N GLU A 86 2.91 3.94 -10.14
CA GLU A 86 3.29 2.71 -9.42
C GLU A 86 4.73 2.78 -8.93
N SER A 87 5.68 3.00 -9.86
CA SER A 87 7.10 3.16 -9.53
C SER A 87 7.34 4.31 -8.54
N CYS A 88 6.62 5.43 -8.71
CA CYS A 88 6.68 6.57 -7.79
C CYS A 88 6.36 6.14 -6.35
N VAL A 89 5.26 5.42 -6.13
CA VAL A 89 4.89 4.91 -4.80
C VAL A 89 5.97 3.98 -4.25
N THR A 90 6.55 3.10 -5.08
CA THR A 90 7.63 2.21 -4.62
C THR A 90 8.85 2.98 -4.14
N HIS A 91 9.24 4.03 -4.87
CA HIS A 91 10.39 4.85 -4.56
C HIS A 91 10.16 5.76 -3.35
N LEU A 92 8.93 6.28 -3.17
CA LEU A 92 8.57 7.04 -1.96
C LEU A 92 8.63 6.18 -0.70
N LEU A 93 8.10 4.95 -0.76
CA LEU A 93 8.14 4.03 0.37
C LEU A 93 9.57 3.59 0.72
N LYS A 94 10.43 3.36 -0.29
CA LYS A 94 11.86 3.10 -0.08
C LYS A 94 12.59 4.29 0.53
N GLY A 95 12.25 5.50 0.10
CA GLY A 95 12.79 6.75 0.62
C GLY A 95 12.24 7.16 2.00
N GLY A 96 11.33 6.39 2.58
CA GLY A 96 10.71 6.66 3.89
C GLY A 96 9.60 7.72 3.88
N ASP A 97 9.23 8.25 2.71
CA ASP A 97 8.12 9.21 2.56
C ASP A 97 6.78 8.46 2.41
N VAL A 98 6.26 7.99 3.55
CA VAL A 98 4.99 7.24 3.60
C VAL A 98 3.80 8.15 3.34
N GLU A 99 3.85 9.40 3.80
CA GLU A 99 2.76 10.37 3.62
C GLU A 99 2.56 10.70 2.14
N GLY A 100 3.65 11.05 1.44
CA GLY A 100 3.62 11.29 -0.01
C GLY A 100 3.17 10.07 -0.80
N ALA A 101 3.60 8.86 -0.39
CA ALA A 101 3.14 7.61 -1.01
C ALA A 101 1.63 7.41 -0.86
N CYS A 102 1.09 7.65 0.34
CA CYS A 102 -0.35 7.56 0.63
C CYS A 102 -1.16 8.58 -0.18
N GLU A 103 -0.68 9.80 -0.36
CA GLU A 103 -1.38 10.80 -1.18
C GLU A 103 -1.49 10.38 -2.64
N VAL A 104 -0.39 9.90 -3.22
CA VAL A 104 -0.37 9.41 -4.62
C VAL A 104 -1.27 8.18 -4.74
N ALA A 105 -1.20 7.27 -3.77
CA ALA A 105 -2.03 6.08 -3.73
C ALA A 105 -3.53 6.40 -3.64
N ALA A 106 -3.92 7.38 -2.82
CA ALA A 106 -5.31 7.81 -2.68
C ALA A 106 -5.87 8.42 -3.97
N LYS A 107 -5.10 9.32 -4.61
CA LYS A 107 -5.50 9.99 -5.86
C LYS A 107 -5.63 9.02 -7.03
N ARG A 108 -4.82 7.95 -7.06
CA ARG A 108 -4.73 7.01 -8.19
C ARG A 108 -5.30 5.62 -7.92
N ARG A 109 -5.86 5.36 -6.73
CA ARG A 109 -6.35 4.04 -6.27
C ARG A 109 -5.26 2.95 -6.28
N LEU A 110 -4.02 3.31 -5.92
CA LEU A 110 -2.85 2.41 -5.92
C LEU A 110 -2.53 1.79 -4.55
N PHE A 111 -3.44 1.86 -3.59
CA PHE A 111 -3.24 1.26 -2.26
C PHE A 111 -2.91 -0.25 -2.26
N PRO A 112 -3.51 -1.09 -3.13
CA PRO A 112 -3.12 -2.49 -3.22
C PRO A 112 -1.64 -2.66 -3.60
N HIS A 113 -1.13 -1.82 -4.51
CA HIS A 113 0.27 -1.81 -4.90
C HIS A 113 1.17 -1.32 -3.75
N ALA A 114 0.77 -0.24 -3.06
CA ALA A 114 1.49 0.31 -1.91
C ALA A 114 1.62 -0.71 -0.74
N LEU A 115 0.58 -1.49 -0.49
CA LEU A 115 0.62 -2.54 0.53
C LEU A 115 1.49 -3.73 0.11
N ALA A 116 1.45 -4.10 -1.17
CA ALA A 116 2.31 -5.16 -1.69
C ALA A 116 3.79 -4.77 -1.57
N THR A 117 4.13 -3.53 -1.92
CA THR A 117 5.50 -3.03 -1.85
C THR A 117 5.96 -2.85 -0.41
N ALA A 118 5.10 -2.36 0.49
CA ALA A 118 5.42 -2.31 1.93
C ALA A 118 5.75 -3.72 2.49
N LYS A 119 4.99 -4.76 2.07
CA LYS A 119 5.27 -6.15 2.46
C LYS A 119 6.61 -6.64 1.90
N THR A 120 6.93 -6.35 0.63
CA THR A 120 8.24 -6.75 0.08
C THR A 120 9.38 -6.05 0.79
N LEU A 121 9.24 -4.76 1.12
CA LEU A 121 10.25 -4.02 1.87
C LEU A 121 10.44 -4.58 3.29
N ALA A 122 9.37 -5.00 3.95
CA ALA A 122 9.47 -5.69 5.24
C ALA A 122 10.19 -7.05 5.14
N LEU A 123 9.95 -7.81 4.06
CA LEU A 123 10.67 -9.07 3.81
C LEU A 123 12.16 -8.83 3.50
N ASP A 124 12.49 -7.80 2.73
CA ASP A 124 13.87 -7.43 2.39
C ASP A 124 14.64 -6.93 3.63
N ALA A 125 13.96 -6.18 4.52
CA ALA A 125 14.50 -5.78 5.81
C ALA A 125 14.74 -6.99 6.74
N ALA A 126 13.82 -7.96 6.76
CA ALA A 126 13.96 -9.16 7.56
C ALA A 126 15.11 -10.07 7.08
N THR A 127 15.30 -10.21 5.76
CA THR A 127 16.39 -11.01 5.18
C THR A 127 17.75 -10.37 5.42
N SER A 128 17.89 -9.06 5.19
CA SER A 128 19.14 -8.35 5.50
C SER A 128 19.50 -8.39 6.98
N ALA A 129 18.52 -8.26 7.89
CA ALA A 129 18.76 -8.43 9.33
C ALA A 129 19.18 -9.86 9.73
N ALA A 130 18.67 -10.89 9.04
CA ALA A 130 19.06 -12.28 9.27
C ALA A 130 20.49 -12.59 8.77
N GLU A 131 20.89 -12.00 7.65
CA GLU A 131 22.25 -12.11 7.12
C GLU A 131 23.26 -11.40 8.04
N LEU A 132 22.94 -10.20 8.51
CA LEU A 132 23.77 -9.44 9.47
C LEU A 132 23.99 -10.24 10.77
N LYS A 133 22.94 -10.86 11.34
CA LYS A 133 23.03 -11.72 12.53
C LYS A 133 23.92 -12.96 12.34
N LYS A 134 24.12 -13.42 11.10
CA LYS A 134 25.02 -14.54 10.79
C LYS A 134 26.49 -14.09 10.72
N THR A 135 26.73 -12.81 10.47
CA THR A 135 28.08 -12.25 10.24
C THR A 135 28.65 -11.45 11.42
N SER A 136 27.81 -10.95 12.35
CA SER A 136 28.28 -10.18 13.51
C SER A 136 27.76 -10.75 14.83
N ALA A 137 28.66 -11.41 15.57
CA ALA A 137 28.65 -11.32 17.01
C ALA A 137 29.33 -10.01 17.40
N THR A 138 28.66 -9.21 18.23
CA THR A 138 29.05 -7.92 18.84
C THR A 138 28.67 -6.62 18.13
N ALA A 139 28.17 -5.71 18.99
CA ALA A 139 28.02 -4.26 18.92
C ALA A 139 26.69 -3.69 18.38
N ASP A 140 25.84 -3.37 19.35
CA ASP A 140 25.16 -2.11 19.65
C ASP A 140 24.41 -1.33 18.57
N ALA A 141 23.13 -1.12 18.89
CA ALA A 141 22.12 -0.36 18.18
C ALA A 141 22.30 1.15 18.40
N ASP A 142 22.07 1.94 17.35
CA ASP A 142 21.13 3.06 17.38
C ASP A 142 21.02 3.75 16.01
N ALA A 143 19.78 3.77 15.48
CA ALA A 143 19.18 4.79 14.61
C ALA A 143 17.83 4.24 14.13
N ALA A 144 16.76 4.52 14.89
CA ALA A 144 15.41 4.07 14.59
C ALA A 144 14.82 4.83 13.40
N ALA A 145 15.15 4.38 12.18
CA ALA A 145 14.21 4.49 11.07
C ALA A 145 12.90 3.81 11.50
N PRO A 146 11.72 4.29 11.05
CA PRO A 146 10.47 3.58 11.31
C PRO A 146 10.68 2.12 10.90
N SER A 147 10.36 1.18 11.79
CA SER A 147 10.53 -0.23 11.46
C SER A 147 9.72 -0.50 10.19
N SER A 148 10.20 -1.37 9.31
CA SER A 148 9.49 -1.68 8.06
C SER A 148 8.03 -2.09 8.29
N ASP A 149 7.76 -2.65 9.47
CA ASP A 149 6.43 -3.01 9.94
C ASP A 149 5.58 -1.76 10.22
N ASP A 150 6.16 -0.69 10.77
CA ASP A 150 5.49 0.60 10.96
C ASP A 150 5.02 1.20 9.63
N VAL A 151 5.83 1.11 8.57
CA VAL A 151 5.46 1.61 7.23
C VAL A 151 4.21 0.90 6.71
N ALA A 152 4.15 -0.43 6.81
CA ALA A 152 2.97 -1.19 6.40
C ALA A 152 1.73 -0.82 7.24
N THR A 153 1.89 -0.57 8.54
CA THR A 153 0.79 -0.15 9.41
C THR A 153 0.22 1.20 9.00
N LEU A 154 1.07 2.16 8.67
CA LEU A 154 0.67 3.51 8.27
C LEU A 154 -0.07 3.50 6.93
N VAL A 155 0.45 2.77 5.93
CA VAL A 155 -0.21 2.62 4.63
C VAL A 155 -1.56 1.93 4.78
N ALA A 156 -1.66 0.88 5.60
CA ALA A 156 -2.94 0.20 5.84
C ALA A 156 -3.97 1.06 6.56
N LYS A 157 -3.53 1.89 7.52
CA LYS A 157 -4.41 2.86 8.19
C LYS A 157 -4.94 3.91 7.23
N ALA A 158 -4.08 4.47 6.38
CA ALA A 158 -4.49 5.42 5.34
C ALA A 158 -5.43 4.78 4.31
N TYR A 159 -5.21 3.52 3.97
CA TYR A 159 -6.13 2.79 3.10
C TYR A 159 -7.50 2.55 3.76
N ALA A 160 -7.49 2.16 5.03
CA ALA A 160 -8.71 1.92 5.81
C ALA A 160 -9.53 3.19 6.02
N SER A 161 -8.89 4.35 6.21
CA SER A 161 -9.60 5.63 6.28
C SER A 161 -10.28 5.97 4.96
N GLN A 162 -9.59 5.80 3.82
CA GLN A 162 -10.22 6.01 2.50
C GLN A 162 -11.38 5.05 2.25
N LEU A 163 -11.23 3.77 2.58
CA LEU A 163 -12.30 2.78 2.42
C LEU A 163 -13.51 3.09 3.32
N SER A 164 -13.27 3.60 4.53
CA SER A 164 -14.33 4.05 5.42
C SER A 164 -15.07 5.26 4.85
N ASP A 165 -14.36 6.21 4.23
CA ASP A 165 -14.98 7.34 3.51
C ASP A 165 -15.83 6.87 2.31
N GLU A 166 -15.40 5.79 1.64
CA GLU A 166 -16.18 5.12 0.58
C GLU A 166 -17.34 4.25 1.10
N ARG A 167 -17.59 4.22 2.42
CA ARG A 167 -18.56 3.34 3.13
C ARG A 167 -18.29 1.84 3.01
N LYS A 168 -17.07 1.45 2.64
CA LYS A 168 -16.62 0.05 2.56
C LYS A 168 -15.94 -0.36 3.87
N HIS A 169 -16.70 -0.29 4.97
CA HIS A 169 -16.19 -0.53 6.32
C HIS A 169 -15.72 -1.98 6.53
N GLU A 170 -16.32 -2.96 5.85
CA GLU A 170 -15.87 -4.36 5.87
C GLU A 170 -14.45 -4.51 5.30
N ASP A 171 -14.22 -3.95 4.11
CA ASP A 171 -12.91 -3.99 3.45
C ASP A 171 -11.86 -3.23 4.29
N ALA A 172 -12.25 -2.10 4.90
CA ALA A 172 -11.40 -1.34 5.80
C ALA A 172 -10.96 -2.17 7.01
N ALA A 173 -11.90 -2.93 7.62
CA ALA A 173 -11.60 -3.82 8.73
C ALA A 173 -10.63 -4.94 8.33
N VAL A 174 -10.80 -5.53 7.15
CA VAL A 174 -9.90 -6.57 6.63
C VAL A 174 -8.48 -6.01 6.39
N ALA A 175 -8.38 -4.79 5.84
CA ALA A 175 -7.09 -4.13 5.64
C ALA A 175 -6.35 -3.92 6.98
N LEU A 176 -7.04 -3.44 8.02
CA LEU A 176 -6.46 -3.24 9.36
C LEU A 176 -6.06 -4.55 10.02
N LEU A 177 -6.89 -5.61 9.88
CA LEU A 177 -6.54 -6.95 10.36
C LEU A 177 -5.27 -7.50 9.73
N SER A 178 -5.00 -7.18 8.47
CA SER A 178 -3.81 -7.67 7.76
C SER A 178 -2.50 -7.16 8.38
N VAL A 179 -2.57 -6.08 9.15
CA VAL A 179 -1.43 -5.48 9.86
C VAL A 179 -1.50 -5.71 11.38
N GLY A 180 -2.49 -6.49 11.85
CA GLY A 180 -2.65 -6.80 13.27
C GLY A 180 -3.29 -5.68 14.10
N ASP A 181 -3.81 -4.61 13.48
CA ASP A 181 -4.59 -3.58 14.19
C ASP A 181 -6.00 -4.10 14.50
N HIS A 182 -6.11 -4.83 15.61
CA HIS A 182 -7.36 -5.43 16.05
C HIS A 182 -8.37 -4.40 16.58
N GLU A 183 -7.90 -3.31 17.21
CA GLU A 183 -8.79 -2.26 17.73
C GLU A 183 -9.44 -1.47 16.60
N GLY A 184 -8.64 -1.04 15.62
CA GLY A 184 -9.15 -0.34 14.44
C GLY A 184 -10.10 -1.22 13.64
N ALA A 185 -9.75 -2.50 13.44
CA ALA A 185 -10.63 -3.44 12.75
C ALA A 185 -11.96 -3.67 13.47
N LEU A 186 -11.96 -3.74 14.81
CA LEU A 186 -13.18 -3.91 15.60
C LEU A 186 -14.12 -2.70 15.44
N ARG A 187 -13.58 -1.48 15.42
CA ARG A 187 -14.37 -0.27 15.16
C ARG A 187 -14.98 -0.30 13.76
N ALA A 188 -14.17 -0.61 12.74
CA ALA A 188 -14.66 -0.72 11.36
C ALA A 188 -15.74 -1.81 11.19
N TYR A 189 -15.63 -2.96 11.87
CA TYR A 189 -16.71 -3.96 11.84
C TYR A 189 -17.99 -3.52 12.58
N ARG A 190 -17.87 -2.69 13.62
CA ARG A 190 -19.03 -2.09 14.30
C ARG A 190 -19.73 -1.10 13.37
N ASP A 191 -18.98 -0.25 12.67
CA ASP A 191 -19.52 0.71 11.71
C ASP A 191 -20.18 0.00 10.51
N ALA A 192 -19.66 -1.16 10.11
CA ALA A 192 -20.23 -2.02 9.07
C ALA A 192 -21.47 -2.81 9.51
N LEU A 193 -21.80 -2.85 10.80
CA LEU A 193 -22.82 -3.71 11.42
C LEU A 193 -22.57 -5.23 11.23
N CYS A 194 -21.32 -5.62 10.99
CA CYS A 194 -20.93 -7.02 10.82
C CYS A 194 -20.73 -7.69 12.18
N TRP A 195 -21.83 -8.07 12.82
CA TRP A 195 -21.82 -8.58 14.20
C TRP A 195 -20.98 -9.85 14.38
N ARG A 196 -20.98 -10.77 13.40
CA ARG A 196 -20.23 -12.04 13.48
C ARG A 196 -18.72 -11.81 13.60
N PRO A 197 -18.05 -11.12 12.64
CA PRO A 197 -16.63 -10.85 12.76
C PRO A 197 -16.31 -9.91 13.94
N ALA A 198 -17.16 -8.94 14.26
CA ALA A 198 -16.95 -8.05 15.41
C ALA A 198 -16.87 -8.82 16.74
N LEU A 199 -17.85 -9.67 17.03
CA LEU A 199 -17.89 -10.43 18.29
C LEU A 199 -16.84 -11.55 18.33
N ALA A 200 -16.54 -12.17 17.19
CA ALA A 200 -15.44 -13.13 17.08
C ALA A 200 -14.08 -12.46 17.36
N LEU A 201 -13.84 -11.28 16.79
CA LEU A 201 -12.63 -10.50 17.02
C LEU A 201 -12.53 -10.05 18.48
N ALA A 202 -13.62 -9.58 19.07
CA ALA A 202 -13.67 -9.20 20.48
C ALA A 202 -13.36 -10.38 21.41
N GLY A 203 -13.81 -11.60 21.06
CA GLY A 203 -13.43 -12.83 21.74
C GLY A 203 -11.93 -13.14 21.62
N ARG A 204 -11.36 -13.01 20.41
CA ARG A 204 -9.93 -13.26 20.16
C ARG A 204 -9.02 -12.28 20.88
N MET A 205 -9.44 -11.02 21.01
CA MET A 205 -8.74 -9.99 21.80
C MET A 205 -8.81 -10.23 23.31
N GLY A 206 -9.61 -11.19 23.78
CA GLY A 206 -9.74 -11.50 25.20
C GLY A 206 -10.57 -10.49 26.00
N LEU A 207 -11.48 -9.74 25.35
CA LEU A 207 -12.35 -8.80 26.06
C LEU A 207 -13.20 -9.50 27.13
N SER A 208 -13.45 -8.77 28.21
CA SER A 208 -14.31 -9.25 29.30
C SER A 208 -15.70 -9.64 28.78
N LYS A 209 -16.38 -10.54 29.49
CA LYS A 209 -17.74 -10.95 29.13
C LYS A 209 -18.69 -9.75 29.06
N ASN A 210 -18.54 -8.80 29.99
CA ASN A 210 -19.35 -7.59 30.04
C ASN A 210 -19.11 -6.71 28.81
N ALA A 211 -17.85 -6.43 28.46
CA ALA A 211 -17.53 -5.61 27.29
C ALA A 211 -18.04 -6.24 25.98
N ARG A 212 -17.97 -7.57 25.86
CA ARG A 212 -18.55 -8.29 24.71
C ARG A 212 -20.08 -8.19 24.68
N ARG A 213 -20.72 -8.23 25.84
CA ARG A 213 -22.17 -8.04 25.96
C ARG A 213 -22.58 -6.63 25.56
N ASP A 214 -21.83 -5.61 25.98
CA ASP A 214 -22.11 -4.22 25.65
C ASP A 214 -21.97 -3.97 24.13
N ILE A 215 -20.92 -4.52 23.49
CA ILE A 215 -20.78 -4.49 22.02
C ILE A 215 -21.93 -5.22 21.32
N ALA A 216 -22.37 -6.37 21.86
CA ALA A 216 -23.49 -7.12 21.31
C ALA A 216 -24.82 -6.35 21.44
N GLU A 217 -25.01 -5.61 22.54
CA GLU A 217 -26.20 -4.77 22.77
C GLU A 217 -26.27 -3.63 21.75
N GLU A 218 -25.17 -2.87 21.58
CA GLU A 218 -25.08 -1.82 20.57
C GLU A 218 -25.34 -2.34 19.14
N LEU A 219 -24.74 -3.47 18.78
CA LEU A 219 -24.94 -4.09 17.47
C LEU A 219 -26.38 -4.58 17.29
N CYS A 220 -26.99 -5.17 18.32
CA CYS A 220 -28.37 -5.63 18.28
C CYS A 220 -29.35 -4.48 18.09
N GLU A 221 -29.15 -3.36 18.79
CA GLU A 221 -29.95 -2.16 18.64
C GLU A 221 -29.83 -1.59 17.23
N ALA A 222 -28.60 -1.43 16.72
CA ALA A 222 -28.37 -0.93 15.37
C ALA A 222 -28.98 -1.84 14.29
N LEU A 223 -28.81 -3.17 14.42
CA LEU A 223 -29.34 -4.15 13.46
C LEU A 223 -30.86 -4.27 13.50
N SER A 224 -31.53 -3.97 14.61
CA SER A 224 -32.99 -4.12 14.75
C SER A 224 -33.78 -3.39 13.65
N SER A 225 -33.23 -2.29 13.13
CA SER A 225 -33.84 -1.48 12.07
C SER A 225 -33.53 -1.98 10.65
N PHE A 226 -32.35 -2.59 10.42
CA PHE A 226 -31.89 -3.01 9.10
C PHE A 226 -32.13 -4.50 8.83
N ASP A 227 -31.77 -5.36 9.79
CA ASP A 227 -31.91 -6.81 9.72
C ASP A 227 -32.31 -7.38 11.10
N PRO A 228 -33.62 -7.44 11.40
CA PRO A 228 -34.13 -7.99 12.66
C PRO A 228 -33.84 -9.49 12.82
N SER A 229 -33.61 -10.23 11.73
CA SER A 229 -33.25 -11.64 11.80
C SER A 229 -31.85 -11.84 12.38
N ALA A 230 -30.89 -11.01 11.97
CA ALA A 230 -29.55 -10.97 12.53
C ALA A 230 -29.57 -10.49 13.99
N ALA A 231 -30.33 -9.42 14.28
CA ALA A 231 -30.48 -8.90 15.64
C ALA A 231 -31.03 -9.96 16.62
N SER A 232 -32.03 -10.75 16.21
CA SER A 232 -32.57 -11.85 17.02
C SER A 232 -31.50 -12.88 17.40
N ARG A 233 -30.62 -13.25 16.46
CA ARG A 233 -29.51 -14.18 16.73
C ARG A 233 -28.52 -13.61 17.73
N VAL A 234 -28.17 -12.33 17.62
CA VAL A 234 -27.29 -11.67 18.58
C VAL A 234 -27.92 -11.65 19.97
N ALA A 235 -29.22 -11.32 20.07
CA ALA A 235 -29.95 -11.31 21.33
C ALA A 235 -30.00 -12.68 22.01
N SER A 236 -30.28 -13.74 21.24
CA SER A 236 -30.33 -15.11 21.76
C SER A 236 -28.96 -15.65 22.15
N GLU A 237 -27.96 -15.55 21.26
CA GLU A 237 -26.66 -16.20 21.43
C GLU A 237 -25.73 -15.46 22.40
N HIS A 238 -25.75 -14.12 22.38
CA HIS A 238 -24.79 -13.29 23.11
C HIS A 238 -25.38 -12.56 24.30
N LEU A 239 -26.63 -12.08 24.22
CA LEU A 239 -27.30 -11.39 25.33
C LEU A 239 -28.08 -12.37 26.25
N GLY A 240 -28.51 -13.52 25.71
CA GLY A 240 -29.39 -14.46 26.42
C GLY A 240 -30.81 -13.94 26.63
N ASP A 241 -31.20 -12.88 25.91
CA ASP A 241 -32.52 -12.23 26.02
C ASP A 241 -33.49 -12.88 25.01
N VAL A 242 -34.14 -13.95 25.46
CA VAL A 242 -35.02 -14.79 24.62
C VAL A 242 -36.29 -14.04 24.21
N ASP A 243 -36.86 -13.24 25.10
CA ASP A 243 -38.09 -12.49 24.83
C ASP A 243 -37.86 -11.48 23.70
N ARG A 244 -36.77 -10.70 23.78
CA ARG A 244 -36.36 -9.78 22.72
C ARG A 244 -36.05 -10.52 21.42
N ALA A 245 -35.42 -11.69 21.49
CA ALA A 245 -35.13 -12.50 20.30
C ALA A 245 -36.41 -13.01 19.61
N VAL A 246 -37.44 -13.40 20.37
CA VAL A 246 -38.75 -13.81 19.84
C VAL A 246 -39.47 -12.63 19.19
N ASP A 247 -39.48 -11.45 19.82
CA ASP A 247 -40.08 -10.24 19.25
C ASP A 247 -39.42 -9.85 17.92
N LEU A 248 -38.08 -9.89 17.87
CA LEU A 248 -37.31 -9.62 16.66
C LEU A 248 -37.55 -10.69 15.56
N CYS A 249 -37.69 -11.97 15.92
CA CYS A 249 -38.09 -13.03 14.98
C CYS A 249 -39.50 -12.78 14.41
N CYS A 250 -40.44 -12.36 15.24
CA CYS A 250 -41.79 -11.99 14.81
C CYS A 250 -41.76 -10.80 13.85
N ALA A 251 -40.96 -9.77 14.16
CA ALA A 251 -40.73 -8.62 13.27
C ALA A 251 -40.11 -9.04 11.93
N ALA A 252 -39.18 -9.99 11.94
CA ALA A 252 -38.55 -10.56 10.75
C ALA A 252 -39.44 -11.56 9.97
N ARG A 253 -40.64 -11.89 10.48
CA ARG A 253 -41.54 -12.94 9.96
C ARG A 253 -40.94 -14.36 9.96
N GLU A 254 -39.96 -14.61 10.82
CA GLU A 254 -39.32 -15.92 10.99
C GLU A 254 -40.00 -16.74 12.10
N TRP A 255 -41.25 -17.16 11.88
CA TRP A 255 -42.06 -17.87 12.88
C TRP A 255 -41.42 -19.17 13.40
N ARG A 256 -40.72 -19.92 12.52
CA ARG A 256 -40.01 -21.15 12.91
C ARG A 256 -38.82 -20.87 13.83
N GLY A 257 -38.23 -19.68 13.73
CA GLY A 257 -37.19 -19.20 14.65
C GLY A 257 -37.80 -18.94 16.02
N ALA A 258 -38.86 -18.15 16.06
CA ALA A 258 -39.60 -17.83 17.29
C ALA A 258 -40.05 -19.08 18.05
N THR A 259 -40.66 -20.06 17.37
CA THR A 259 -41.12 -21.32 18.03
C THR A 259 -40.00 -22.22 18.52
N ARG A 260 -38.75 -22.01 18.09
CA ARG A 260 -37.59 -22.77 18.59
C ARG A 260 -36.96 -22.10 19.81
N LEU A 261 -37.18 -20.79 19.97
CA LEU A 261 -36.63 -19.98 21.05
C LEU A 261 -37.59 -19.91 22.24
N ALA A 262 -38.90 -19.84 21.98
CA ALA A 262 -39.97 -19.89 22.98
C ALA A 262 -40.17 -21.31 23.55
#